data_AF-H2XY94-F1
#
_entry.id   AF-H2XY94-F1
#
_cell.length_a   1.000
_cell.length_b   1.000
_cell.length_c   1.000
_cell.angle_alpha   90.00
_cell.angle_beta   90.00
_cell.angle_gamma   90.00
#
_symmetry.space_group_name_H-M   'P 1'
#
loop_
_entity.id
_entity.type
_entity.pdbx_description
1 polymer ?
#
loop_
_entity_poly.entity_id
_entity_poly.type
_entity_poly.pdbx_seq_one_letter_code
_entity_poly.pdbx_strand_id
1 'polypeptide(L)'
;MQEAESKRLRSISIPAISCGVFGGVPSVCIPLIVDTVLDYFKQKRNSSITRVDFVEMTTDLILVNFVNALGVLREVEYNQRGAIPKTRSVKNQIVVGHKGVISQSDTLTLGSISISVSQGDLTLDNSDAIVNSTNPQFDLTQGMISQAILKKGGRTVLNECKNQQGQWNSPRIRVTSGGKLQCRYVFHIVTPNNTKQITSVL
;
A
#
# COMPACT_ATOMS: atom_id res chain seq x y z
N MET A 1 -1.36 -7.56 5.28
CA MET A 1 -2.79 -7.86 5.08
C MET A 1 -3.46 -8.50 6.29
N GLN A 2 -2.91 -9.57 6.89
CA GLN A 2 -3.58 -10.34 7.95
C GLN A 2 -4.10 -9.53 9.15
N GLU A 3 -3.36 -8.48 9.60
CA GLU A 3 -3.80 -7.58 10.68
C GLU A 3 -5.03 -6.72 10.32
N ALA A 4 -5.26 -6.38 9.05
CA ALA A 4 -6.49 -5.69 8.63
C ALA A 4 -7.70 -6.63 8.69
N GLU A 5 -7.54 -7.88 8.23
CA GLU A 5 -8.58 -8.91 8.32
C GLU A 5 -8.95 -9.23 9.78
N SER A 6 -7.97 -9.34 10.68
CA SER A 6 -8.23 -9.61 12.11
C SER A 6 -9.09 -8.51 12.77
N LYS A 7 -8.99 -7.28 12.27
CA LYS A 7 -9.76 -6.11 12.71
C LYS A 7 -11.00 -5.83 11.85
N ARG A 8 -11.31 -6.70 10.88
CA ARG A 8 -12.43 -6.58 9.93
C ARG A 8 -12.44 -5.24 9.19
N LEU A 9 -11.28 -4.75 8.78
CA LEU A 9 -11.15 -3.52 8.00
C LEU A 9 -11.57 -3.78 6.54
N ARG A 10 -12.11 -2.75 5.87
CA ARG A 10 -12.52 -2.81 4.47
C ARG A 10 -11.51 -2.18 3.52
N SER A 11 -10.66 -1.29 4.03
CA SER A 11 -9.72 -0.53 3.22
C SER A 11 -8.36 -0.36 3.91
N ILE A 12 -7.29 -0.50 3.14
CA ILE A 12 -5.91 -0.32 3.60
C ILE A 12 -5.09 0.44 2.56
N SER A 13 -4.34 1.44 3.00
CA SER A 13 -3.47 2.22 2.11
C SER A 13 -2.00 2.04 2.42
N ILE A 14 -1.22 1.84 1.36
CA ILE A 14 0.14 1.32 1.42
C ILE A 14 1.06 2.27 0.63
N PRO A 15 2.15 2.79 1.21
CA PRO A 15 3.12 3.60 0.46
C PRO A 15 3.94 2.75 -0.52
N ALA A 16 4.77 3.35 -1.37
CA ALA A 16 5.76 2.61 -2.17
C ALA A 16 6.90 2.07 -1.28
N ILE A 17 6.57 1.07 -0.46
CA ILE A 17 7.47 0.43 0.50
C ILE A 17 8.74 -0.02 -0.21
N SER A 18 9.90 0.24 0.39
CA SER A 18 11.22 -0.16 -0.13
C SER A 18 11.59 0.37 -1.53
N CYS A 19 10.90 1.38 -2.06
CA CYS A 19 11.23 2.02 -3.35
C CYS A 19 11.95 3.38 -3.20
N GLY A 20 12.23 3.80 -1.96
CA GLY A 20 12.91 5.05 -1.63
C GLY A 20 14.24 4.82 -0.88
N VAL A 21 14.39 5.50 0.27
CA VAL A 21 15.63 5.59 1.10
C VAL A 21 16.31 4.26 1.45
N PHE A 22 15.61 3.13 1.33
CA PHE A 22 16.13 1.78 1.60
C PHE A 22 16.86 1.12 0.42
N GLY A 23 17.02 1.81 -0.72
CA GLY A 23 17.92 1.40 -1.81
C GLY A 23 17.41 0.29 -2.74
N GLY A 24 16.12 -0.06 -2.66
CA GLY A 24 15.49 -1.01 -3.58
C GLY A 24 15.24 -0.38 -4.95
N VAL A 25 15.47 -1.15 -6.03
CA VAL A 25 15.17 -0.70 -7.40
C VAL A 25 13.66 -0.75 -7.64
N PRO A 26 12.97 0.36 -7.98
CA PRO A 26 11.50 0.39 -8.08
C PRO A 26 10.91 -0.65 -9.03
N SER A 27 11.55 -0.89 -10.18
CA SER A 27 11.12 -1.89 -11.17
C SER A 27 11.24 -3.35 -10.70
N VAL A 28 11.92 -3.60 -9.58
CA VAL A 28 12.00 -4.92 -8.93
C VAL A 28 11.10 -4.98 -7.70
N CYS A 29 11.10 -3.94 -6.86
CA CYS A 29 10.30 -3.91 -5.64
C CYS A 29 8.79 -3.85 -5.91
N ILE A 30 8.35 -3.03 -6.88
CA ILE A 30 6.93 -2.74 -7.09
C ILE A 30 6.14 -3.97 -7.59
N PRO A 31 6.62 -4.72 -8.61
CA PRO A 31 5.96 -5.97 -9.01
C PRO A 31 5.82 -6.94 -7.84
N LEU A 32 6.86 -7.15 -7.03
CA LEU A 32 6.81 -8.05 -5.86
C LEU A 32 5.76 -7.61 -4.82
N ILE A 33 5.61 -6.31 -4.58
CA ILE A 33 4.61 -5.76 -3.64
C ILE A 33 3.20 -6.00 -4.19
N VAL A 34 2.98 -5.70 -5.47
CA VAL A 34 1.70 -5.90 -6.15
C VAL A 34 1.34 -7.39 -6.17
N ASP A 35 2.24 -8.26 -6.61
CA ASP A 35 2.06 -9.72 -6.64
C ASP A 35 1.76 -10.30 -5.26
N THR A 36 2.46 -9.85 -4.21
CA THR A 36 2.19 -10.30 -2.83
C THR A 36 0.76 -9.96 -2.38
N VAL A 37 0.28 -8.76 -2.70
CA VAL A 37 -1.10 -8.34 -2.40
C VAL A 37 -2.12 -9.16 -3.20
N LEU A 38 -1.84 -9.44 -4.47
CA LEU A 38 -2.73 -10.23 -5.32
C LEU A 38 -2.79 -11.70 -4.90
N ASP A 39 -1.64 -12.30 -4.61
CA ASP A 39 -1.55 -13.70 -4.17
C ASP A 39 -2.21 -13.91 -2.81
N TYR A 40 -2.16 -12.92 -1.92
CA TYR A 40 -2.96 -12.92 -0.69
C TYR A 40 -4.46 -13.08 -0.99
N PHE A 41 -5.01 -12.28 -1.91
CA PHE A 41 -6.43 -12.33 -2.27
C PHE A 41 -6.82 -13.53 -3.13
N LYS A 42 -5.94 -14.04 -3.99
CA LYS A 42 -6.14 -15.32 -4.71
C LYS A 42 -6.32 -16.48 -3.73
N GLN A 43 -5.56 -16.49 -2.63
CA GLN A 43 -5.64 -17.52 -1.59
C GLN A 43 -6.82 -17.28 -0.62
N LYS A 44 -7.20 -16.02 -0.38
CA LYS A 44 -8.24 -15.63 0.59
C LYS A 44 -9.62 -15.45 -0.06
N ARG A 45 -10.38 -16.55 -0.19
CA ARG A 45 -11.74 -16.53 -0.82
C ARG A 45 -12.73 -15.54 -0.20
N ASN A 46 -12.67 -15.33 1.12
CA ASN A 46 -13.52 -14.39 1.85
C ASN A 46 -12.63 -13.37 2.57
N SER A 47 -12.51 -12.18 2.00
CA SER A 47 -11.76 -11.02 2.51
C SER A 47 -12.73 -10.00 3.11
N SER A 48 -12.42 -9.41 4.26
CA SER A 48 -13.13 -8.21 4.73
C SER A 48 -12.66 -6.96 3.98
N ILE A 49 -11.41 -6.95 3.53
CA ILE A 49 -10.84 -5.89 2.70
C ILE A 49 -11.46 -5.95 1.30
N THR A 50 -12.00 -4.82 0.86
CA THR A 50 -12.54 -4.58 -0.49
C THR A 50 -11.78 -3.50 -1.25
N ARG A 51 -10.86 -2.77 -0.60
CA ARG A 51 -10.04 -1.72 -1.21
C ARG A 51 -8.60 -1.75 -0.71
N VAL A 52 -7.64 -1.70 -1.64
CA VAL A 52 -6.22 -1.46 -1.35
C VAL A 52 -5.75 -0.31 -2.21
N ASP A 53 -5.23 0.76 -1.61
CA ASP A 53 -4.74 1.91 -2.36
C ASP A 53 -3.23 2.09 -2.16
N PHE A 54 -2.46 1.99 -3.24
CA PHE A 54 -1.05 2.37 -3.24
C PHE A 54 -0.96 3.88 -3.36
N VAL A 55 -0.43 4.56 -2.34
CA VAL A 55 -0.36 6.03 -2.28
C VAL A 55 1.09 6.48 -2.24
N GLU A 56 1.54 7.13 -3.30
CA GLU A 56 2.92 7.62 -3.40
C GLU A 56 2.98 9.15 -3.47
N MET A 57 3.89 9.75 -2.70
CA MET A 57 4.05 11.21 -2.65
C MET A 57 5.06 11.73 -3.69
N THR A 58 5.96 10.86 -4.18
CA THR A 58 7.13 11.25 -4.97
C THR A 58 6.98 10.98 -6.48
N THR A 59 8.05 10.52 -7.12
CA THR A 59 8.30 10.66 -8.57
C THR A 59 7.38 9.84 -9.46
N ASP A 60 7.08 10.41 -10.64
CA ASP A 60 6.38 9.76 -11.75
C ASP A 60 6.90 8.35 -12.06
N LEU A 61 8.21 8.10 -11.89
CA LEU A 61 8.81 6.79 -12.11
C LEU A 61 8.21 5.70 -11.21
N ILE A 62 7.97 5.96 -9.92
CA ILE A 62 7.36 4.97 -9.02
C ILE A 62 5.92 4.70 -9.45
N LEU A 63 5.17 5.77 -9.75
CA LEU A 63 3.77 5.70 -10.17
C LEU A 63 3.63 4.94 -11.51
N VAL A 64 4.52 5.18 -12.48
CA VAL A 64 4.61 4.44 -13.75
C VAL A 64 4.93 2.96 -13.52
N ASN A 65 5.82 2.63 -12.59
CA ASN A 65 6.10 1.22 -12.26
C ASN A 65 4.88 0.51 -11.64
N PHE A 66 4.10 1.18 -10.80
CA PHE A 66 2.83 0.63 -10.29
C PHE A 66 1.78 0.47 -11.39
N VAL A 67 1.59 1.48 -12.24
CA VAL A 67 0.71 1.42 -13.42
C VAL A 67 1.08 0.25 -14.32
N ASN A 68 2.36 0.09 -14.64
CA ASN A 68 2.85 -1.01 -15.47
C ASN A 68 2.63 -2.38 -14.82
N ALA A 69 2.92 -2.52 -13.51
CA ALA A 69 2.67 -3.77 -12.80
C ALA A 69 1.18 -4.15 -12.83
N LEU A 70 0.29 -3.21 -12.46
CA LEU A 70 -1.16 -3.43 -12.51
C LEU A 70 -1.67 -3.67 -13.96
N GLY A 71 -1.04 -3.05 -14.96
CA GLY A 71 -1.37 -3.21 -16.38
C GLY A 71 -1.05 -4.59 -16.94
N VAL A 72 0.20 -5.07 -16.74
CA VAL A 72 0.64 -6.41 -17.17
C VAL A 72 -0.27 -7.50 -16.60
N LEU A 73 -0.69 -7.36 -15.34
CA LEU A 73 -1.55 -8.31 -14.67
C LEU A 73 -2.98 -8.35 -15.26
N ARG A 74 -3.52 -7.21 -15.74
CA ARG A 74 -4.80 -7.19 -16.49
C ARG A 74 -4.71 -7.98 -17.79
N GLU A 75 -3.58 -7.90 -18.51
CA GLU A 75 -3.37 -8.66 -19.74
C GLU A 75 -3.27 -10.17 -19.48
N VAL A 76 -2.58 -10.57 -18.41
CA VAL A 76 -2.51 -11.98 -17.99
C VAL A 76 -3.90 -12.52 -17.63
N GLU A 77 -4.70 -11.79 -16.85
CA GLU A 77 -6.07 -12.21 -16.53
C GLU A 77 -6.99 -12.26 -17.77
N TYR A 78 -6.85 -11.30 -18.70
CA TYR A 78 -7.59 -11.29 -19.96
C TYR A 78 -7.29 -12.53 -20.80
N ASN A 79 -6.01 -12.84 -20.98
CA ASN A 79 -5.55 -13.98 -21.79
C ASN A 79 -5.90 -15.35 -21.17
N GLN A 80 -6.17 -15.42 -19.86
CA GLN A 80 -6.58 -16.65 -19.17
C GLN A 80 -8.11 -16.87 -19.12
N ARG A 81 -8.94 -15.86 -19.37
CA ARG A 81 -10.39 -15.90 -19.04
C ARG A 81 -11.39 -15.85 -20.20
N GLY A 82 -10.95 -15.68 -21.45
CA GLY A 82 -11.77 -15.94 -22.65
C GLY A 82 -13.25 -15.50 -22.63
N ALA A 83 -13.52 -14.19 -22.47
CA ALA A 83 -14.72 -13.45 -22.94
C ALA A 83 -16.15 -13.93 -22.53
N ILE A 84 -17.06 -13.13 -21.95
CA ILE A 84 -17.09 -11.77 -21.36
C ILE A 84 -18.28 -11.71 -20.35
N PRO A 85 -18.41 -10.71 -19.45
CA PRO A 85 -19.25 -9.55 -19.77
C PRO A 85 -18.62 -8.18 -19.45
N LYS A 86 -19.09 -7.15 -20.16
CA LYS A 86 -18.57 -5.78 -20.24
C LYS A 86 -18.07 -5.20 -18.91
N THR A 87 -16.76 -5.18 -18.69
CA THR A 87 -16.13 -4.26 -17.74
C THR A 87 -16.36 -2.82 -18.22
N ARG A 88 -16.80 -1.93 -17.31
CA ARG A 88 -16.84 -0.49 -17.59
C ARG A 88 -15.40 0.02 -17.62
N SER A 89 -14.80 0.01 -18.80
CA SER A 89 -13.61 0.82 -19.08
C SER A 89 -14.01 2.29 -18.91
N VAL A 90 -13.61 2.90 -17.79
CA VAL A 90 -13.53 4.35 -17.69
C VAL A 90 -12.39 4.76 -18.63
N LYS A 91 -12.74 5.17 -19.85
CA LYS A 91 -11.77 5.63 -20.85
C LYS A 91 -11.20 6.99 -20.44
N ASN A 92 -10.19 7.00 -19.58
CA ASN A 92 -9.16 8.02 -19.67
C ASN A 92 -8.13 7.50 -20.69
N GLN A 93 -8.16 8.05 -21.90
CA GLN A 93 -7.29 7.60 -22.99
C GLN A 93 -5.83 7.96 -22.70
N ILE A 94 -4.94 7.00 -22.94
CA ILE A 94 -3.49 7.23 -22.93
C ILE A 94 -3.07 7.76 -24.30
N VAL A 95 -2.53 8.98 -24.33
CA VAL A 95 -1.71 9.47 -25.45
C VAL A 95 -0.27 9.51 -24.96
N VAL A 96 0.56 8.58 -25.43
CA VAL A 96 2.00 8.57 -25.13
C VAL A 96 2.69 9.63 -26.01
N GLY A 97 2.59 10.89 -25.58
CA GLY A 97 3.24 12.03 -26.21
C GLY A 97 4.37 12.59 -25.33
N HIS A 98 5.44 13.07 -25.95
CA HIS A 98 6.58 13.72 -25.28
C HIS A 98 6.19 15.12 -24.72
N LYS A 99 5.41 15.14 -23.63
CA LYS A 99 5.22 16.22 -22.63
C LYS A 99 4.11 15.78 -21.67
N GLY A 100 4.50 15.37 -20.46
CA GLY A 100 3.64 14.62 -19.55
C GLY A 100 2.48 15.41 -18.95
N VAL A 101 1.31 14.78 -18.92
CA VAL A 101 0.23 15.00 -17.95
C VAL A 101 -0.29 13.62 -17.56
N ILE A 102 -0.14 13.22 -16.30
CA ILE A 102 -0.65 11.94 -15.81
C ILE A 102 -1.97 12.18 -15.07
N SER A 103 -3.07 11.63 -15.59
CA SER A 103 -4.37 11.62 -14.90
C SER A 103 -4.46 10.36 -14.05
N GLN A 104 -4.09 10.47 -12.77
CA GLN A 104 -3.37 9.38 -12.09
C GLN A 104 -4.20 8.67 -11.01
N SER A 105 -5.18 7.88 -11.44
CA SER A 105 -5.64 6.73 -10.66
C SER A 105 -5.90 5.52 -11.54
N ASP A 106 -5.07 4.49 -11.41
CA ASP A 106 -5.21 3.25 -12.18
C ASP A 106 -5.67 2.13 -11.23
N THR A 107 -6.74 1.41 -11.59
CA THR A 107 -7.41 0.44 -10.70
C THR A 107 -7.59 -0.93 -11.35
N LEU A 108 -7.03 -1.96 -10.71
CA LEU A 108 -7.29 -3.38 -10.98
C LEU A 108 -8.43 -3.86 -10.06
N THR A 109 -9.30 -4.75 -10.55
CA THR A 109 -10.40 -5.31 -9.75
C THR A 109 -10.34 -6.83 -9.72
N LEU A 110 -10.04 -7.40 -8.55
CA LEU A 110 -10.11 -8.84 -8.30
C LEU A 110 -11.43 -9.19 -7.62
N GLY A 111 -12.45 -9.55 -8.41
CA GLY A 111 -13.78 -9.87 -7.87
C GLY A 111 -14.44 -8.65 -7.22
N SER A 112 -14.54 -8.64 -5.88
CA SER A 112 -15.06 -7.52 -5.08
C SER A 112 -13.98 -6.59 -4.52
N ILE A 113 -12.70 -6.81 -4.86
CA ILE A 113 -11.55 -6.08 -4.31
C ILE A 113 -11.02 -5.13 -5.37
N SER A 114 -11.02 -3.82 -5.09
CA SER A 114 -10.36 -2.80 -5.92
C SER A 114 -8.95 -2.52 -5.41
N ILE A 115 -7.95 -2.61 -6.28
CA ILE A 115 -6.55 -2.31 -6.01
C ILE A 115 -6.15 -1.13 -6.89
N SER A 116 -5.88 0.03 -6.29
CA SER A 116 -5.55 1.26 -7.02
C SER A 116 -4.12 1.73 -6.76
N VAL A 117 -3.61 2.60 -7.63
CA VAL A 117 -2.46 3.47 -7.35
C VAL A 117 -2.86 4.92 -7.56
N SER A 118 -2.41 5.81 -6.68
CA SER A 118 -2.59 7.27 -6.77
C SER A 118 -1.37 8.04 -6.27
N GLN A 119 -1.20 9.27 -6.76
CA GLN A 119 -0.24 10.21 -6.19
C GLN A 119 -0.90 11.02 -5.06
N GLY A 120 -0.25 11.09 -3.90
CA GLY A 120 -0.79 11.86 -2.78
C GLY A 120 -0.03 11.71 -1.46
N ASP A 121 -0.51 12.42 -0.46
CA ASP A 121 -0.07 12.28 0.92
C ASP A 121 -0.86 11.17 1.62
N LEU A 122 -0.20 10.04 1.90
CA LEU A 122 -0.78 8.88 2.61
C LEU A 122 -1.53 9.27 3.90
N THR A 123 -1.14 10.35 4.58
CA THR A 123 -1.78 10.81 5.83
C THR A 123 -3.07 11.61 5.62
N LEU A 124 -3.47 11.84 4.36
CA LEU A 124 -4.77 12.42 3.97
C LEU A 124 -5.75 11.36 3.44
N ASP A 125 -5.30 10.13 3.22
CA ASP A 125 -6.14 9.06 2.69
C ASP A 125 -7.23 8.63 3.68
N ASN A 126 -8.36 8.16 3.14
CA ASN A 126 -9.58 7.83 3.89
C ASN A 126 -9.80 6.32 4.10
N SER A 127 -8.75 5.51 3.98
CA SER A 127 -8.79 4.08 4.33
C SER A 127 -8.98 3.84 5.83
N ASP A 128 -9.47 2.64 6.18
CA ASP A 128 -9.60 2.22 7.58
C ASP A 128 -8.23 2.09 8.28
N ALA A 129 -7.15 1.80 7.54
CA ALA A 129 -5.79 1.78 8.05
C ALA A 129 -4.74 2.18 7.01
N ILE A 130 -3.70 2.90 7.46
CA ILE A 130 -2.52 3.20 6.64
C ILE A 130 -1.29 2.42 7.12
N VAL A 131 -0.37 2.10 6.21
CA VAL A 131 0.88 1.41 6.52
C VAL A 131 2.05 2.39 6.63
N ASN A 132 2.82 2.29 7.71
CA ASN A 132 4.01 3.08 7.95
C ASN A 132 5.28 2.22 7.89
N SER A 133 6.12 2.42 6.87
CA SER A 133 7.49 1.87 6.85
C SER A 133 8.36 2.63 7.86
N THR A 134 9.04 1.92 8.76
CA THR A 134 9.81 2.55 9.86
C THR A 134 11.04 1.74 10.30
N ASN A 135 11.84 2.31 11.19
CA ASN A 135 13.04 1.72 11.77
C ASN A 135 12.71 0.67 12.87
N PRO A 136 13.64 -0.25 13.21
CA PRO A 136 13.43 -1.25 14.26
C PRO A 136 13.06 -0.71 15.65
N GLN A 137 13.38 0.55 15.93
CA GLN A 137 13.08 1.24 17.18
C GLN A 137 11.67 1.84 17.22
N PHE A 138 10.92 1.78 16.11
CA PHE A 138 9.62 2.45 15.93
C PHE A 138 9.66 3.93 16.30
N ASP A 139 10.79 4.58 15.99
CA ASP A 139 10.97 6.02 16.18
C ASP A 139 10.35 6.79 15.01
N LEU A 140 9.13 7.30 15.22
CA LEU A 140 8.41 8.08 14.21
C LEU A 140 9.02 9.48 13.96
N THR A 141 10.08 9.88 14.67
CA THR A 141 10.80 11.13 14.36
C THR A 141 11.74 11.00 13.16
N GLN A 142 11.93 9.79 12.62
CA GLN A 142 12.83 9.51 11.49
C GLN A 142 12.06 8.97 10.27
N GLY A 143 12.42 9.45 9.07
CA GLY A 143 11.81 9.05 7.80
C GLY A 143 10.52 9.81 7.46
N MET A 144 10.30 10.12 6.19
CA MET A 144 9.26 11.05 5.72
C MET A 144 7.84 10.63 6.14
N ILE A 145 7.47 9.37 5.91
CA ILE A 145 6.12 8.85 6.22
C ILE A 145 5.88 8.86 7.74
N SER A 146 6.86 8.38 8.50
CA SER A 146 6.83 8.35 9.96
C SER A 146 6.71 9.76 10.56
N GLN A 147 7.46 10.75 10.06
CA GLN A 147 7.33 12.15 10.47
C GLN A 147 5.98 12.76 10.09
N ALA A 148 5.45 12.47 8.90
CA ALA A 148 4.13 12.94 8.48
C ALA A 148 3.01 12.39 9.39
N ILE A 149 3.09 11.10 9.73
CA ILE A 149 2.17 10.42 10.66
C ILE A 149 2.28 11.00 12.07
N LEU A 150 3.49 11.23 12.59
CA LEU A 150 3.68 11.89 13.88
C LEU A 150 3.11 13.32 13.89
N LYS A 151 3.30 14.07 12.80
CA LYS A 151 2.82 15.45 12.66
C LYS A 151 1.29 15.52 12.62
N LYS A 152 0.63 14.66 11.85
CA LYS A 152 -0.84 14.70 11.67
C LYS A 152 -1.61 13.86 12.68
N GLY A 153 -1.18 12.61 12.93
CA GLY A 153 -1.77 11.74 13.95
C GLY A 153 -1.48 12.16 15.39
N GLY A 154 -0.42 12.94 15.59
CA GLY A 154 -0.04 13.48 16.89
C GLY A 154 0.71 12.49 17.77
N ARG A 155 1.04 12.92 19.00
CA ARG A 155 1.91 12.17 19.91
C ARG A 155 1.30 10.84 20.38
N THR A 156 -0.03 10.69 20.32
CA THR A 156 -0.76 9.45 20.63
C THR A 156 -0.17 8.24 19.89
N VAL A 157 0.03 8.34 18.58
CA VAL A 157 0.57 7.27 17.73
C VAL A 157 1.97 6.84 18.18
N LEU A 158 2.85 7.80 18.51
CA LEU A 158 4.19 7.51 19.02
C LEU A 158 4.17 6.90 20.43
N ASN A 159 3.27 7.35 21.29
CA ASN A 159 3.14 6.83 22.65
C ASN A 159 2.63 5.38 22.64
N GLU A 160 1.67 5.06 21.76
CA GLU A 160 1.20 3.68 21.56
C GLU A 160 2.31 2.78 20.99
N CYS A 161 3.09 3.24 20.00
CA CYS A 161 4.26 2.52 19.49
C CYS A 161 5.32 2.22 20.57
N LYS A 162 5.52 3.15 21.51
CA LYS A 162 6.48 3.00 22.62
C LYS A 162 5.94 2.19 23.80
N ASN A 163 4.64 1.93 23.86
CA ASN A 163 4.05 1.19 24.96
C ASN A 163 4.39 -0.30 24.85
N GLN A 164 5.29 -0.77 25.73
CA GLN A 164 5.72 -2.16 25.79
C GLN A 164 4.64 -3.13 26.31
N GLN A 165 3.50 -2.63 26.81
CA GLN A 165 2.36 -3.48 27.20
C GLN A 165 1.54 -4.01 26.01
N GLY A 166 1.79 -3.52 24.79
CA GLY A 166 1.15 -4.07 23.60
C GLY A 166 1.60 -5.50 23.34
N GLN A 167 0.65 -6.45 23.27
CA GLN A 167 0.93 -7.81 22.80
C GLN A 167 1.09 -7.77 21.28
N TRP A 168 2.35 -7.68 20.83
CA TRP A 168 2.68 -7.60 19.42
C TRP A 168 2.95 -9.00 18.83
N ASN A 169 2.13 -9.41 17.86
CA ASN A 169 2.27 -10.70 17.16
C ASN A 169 3.62 -10.88 16.43
N SER A 170 4.37 -9.80 16.23
CA SER A 170 5.67 -9.81 15.56
C SER A 170 6.60 -8.73 16.12
N PRO A 171 7.91 -8.98 16.26
CA PRO A 171 8.87 -7.93 16.60
C PRO A 171 8.95 -6.83 15.52
N ARG A 172 8.53 -7.12 14.29
CA ARG A 172 8.57 -6.21 13.13
C ARG A 172 7.31 -5.38 12.91
N ILE A 173 6.23 -5.63 13.66
CA ILE A 173 4.93 -4.96 13.47
C ILE A 173 4.47 -4.33 14.78
N ARG A 174 4.04 -3.07 14.74
CA ARG A 174 3.26 -2.41 15.79
C ARG A 174 1.95 -1.93 15.19
N VAL A 175 0.88 -1.97 15.96
CA VAL A 175 -0.44 -1.51 15.53
C VAL A 175 -0.96 -0.51 16.54
N THR A 176 -1.24 0.70 16.08
CA THR A 176 -1.77 1.79 16.91
C THR A 176 -3.13 2.23 16.36
N SER A 177 -3.84 3.05 17.14
CA SER A 177 -4.87 3.94 16.62
C SER A 177 -4.30 4.91 15.59
N GLY A 178 -5.16 5.53 14.78
CA GLY A 178 -4.79 6.67 13.93
C GLY A 178 -4.47 7.95 14.70
N GLY A 179 -4.72 8.02 16.00
CA GLY A 179 -4.66 9.25 16.78
C GLY A 179 -5.62 10.32 16.23
N LYS A 180 -5.05 11.33 15.57
CA LYS A 180 -5.78 12.41 14.86
C LYS A 180 -5.89 12.22 13.33
N LEU A 181 -5.41 11.11 12.78
CA LEU A 181 -5.62 10.76 11.37
C LEU A 181 -7.08 10.38 11.09
N GLN A 182 -7.48 10.39 9.82
CA GLN A 182 -8.81 9.90 9.40
C GLN A 182 -8.94 8.37 9.52
N CYS A 183 -7.83 7.65 9.34
CA CYS A 183 -7.80 6.20 9.45
C CYS A 183 -7.98 5.75 10.91
N ARG A 184 -8.53 4.55 11.10
CA ARG A 184 -8.77 3.97 12.43
C ARG A 184 -7.48 3.41 13.05
N TYR A 185 -6.60 2.85 12.21
CA TYR A 185 -5.34 2.23 12.63
C TYR A 185 -4.15 2.70 11.80
N VAL A 186 -2.96 2.62 12.39
CA VAL A 186 -1.69 2.68 11.66
C VAL A 186 -0.95 1.36 11.90
N PHE A 187 -0.50 0.73 10.82
CA PHE A 187 0.33 -0.47 10.87
C PHE A 187 1.79 -0.07 10.63
N HIS A 188 2.58 -0.04 11.69
CA HIS A 188 4.00 0.30 11.62
C HIS A 188 4.79 -0.97 11.34
N ILE A 189 5.53 -0.99 10.23
CA ILE A 189 6.22 -2.15 9.70
C ILE A 189 7.71 -1.85 9.58
N VAL A 190 8.53 -2.70 10.20
CA VAL A 190 9.99 -2.69 10.06
C VAL A 190 10.38 -3.44 8.80
N THR A 191 10.58 -2.68 7.73
CA THR A 191 10.93 -3.21 6.42
C THR A 191 12.41 -3.59 6.38
N PRO A 192 12.77 -4.83 6.00
CA PRO A 192 14.16 -5.23 5.85
C PRO A 192 14.83 -4.52 4.67
N ASN A 193 16.12 -4.21 4.79
CA ASN A 193 16.93 -3.58 3.74
C ASN A 193 17.25 -4.51 2.54
N ASN A 194 16.55 -5.65 2.42
CA ASN A 194 16.79 -6.64 1.38
C ASN A 194 15.47 -6.95 0.68
N THR A 195 15.42 -6.70 -0.64
CA THR A 195 14.25 -6.88 -1.49
C THR A 195 13.61 -8.27 -1.38
N LYS A 196 14.42 -9.32 -1.19
CA LYS A 196 13.94 -10.71 -1.02
C LYS A 196 13.12 -10.94 0.26
N GLN A 197 13.14 -10.02 1.21
CA GLN A 197 12.42 -10.12 2.47
C GLN A 197 11.26 -9.12 2.60
N ILE A 198 10.98 -8.28 1.59
CA ILE A 198 9.84 -7.33 1.65
C ILE A 198 8.52 -8.10 1.75
N THR A 199 8.37 -9.15 0.95
CA THR A 199 7.16 -9.98 0.84
C THR A 199 6.80 -10.71 2.13
N SER A 200 7.77 -10.96 3.03
CA SER A 200 7.51 -11.64 4.31
C SER A 200 6.91 -10.72 5.38
N VAL A 201 6.70 -9.43 5.08
CA VAL A 201 6.17 -8.43 6.02
C VAL A 201 4.91 -7.72 5.50
N LEU A 202 4.42 -8.08 4.32
CA LEU A 202 3.19 -7.54 3.70
C LEU A 202 1.99 -8.48 3.88
#